data_AF-A0A0U5C4A4-F1
#
_entry.id   AF-A0A0U5C4A4-F1
#
_cell.length_a   1.000
_cell.length_b   1.000
_cell.length_c   1.000
_cell.angle_alpha   90.00
_cell.angle_beta   90.00
_cell.angle_gamma   90.00
#
_symmetry.space_group_name_H-M   'P 1'
#
loop_
_entity.id
_entity.type
_entity.pdbx_description
1 polymer ?
#
loop_
_entity_poly.entity_id
_entity_poly.type
_entity_poly.pdbx_seq_one_letter_code
_entity_poly.pdbx_strand_id
1 'polypeptide(L)'
;MAAPLIDSLKRVRLDDRPRGAEYYLRNITETAYDYEEDFKEEEYPVPSEPFRFFDLPAELRLRIYDYALFSPRRNKSRHGNGSIGASSKNPLRSPLSHRISLFLVSRQMHNEAADFFYSTQAFRIFPIQDYNRMPTVRGLPRKYLPSIGTIELILGSSWTSPPRSWKVSRHLGLEEMTRLRLLKVFIEVDPSHPVFEGWRISTNFYSEFAGGLLRQILERLPNLMHVEFDGNPSVMKNGALMKSLLQEARAAGKKIVWGPQRRWTDYDEEDMVAERMVYGLSFRKPQTAKFTTKSSSLVEEVK
;
A
#
# COMPACT_ATOMS: atom_id res chain seq x y z
N MET A 1 37.99 -17.98 20.76
CA MET A 1 36.56 -18.09 21.14
C MET A 1 35.73 -19.06 20.27
N ALA A 2 36.31 -19.78 19.29
CA ALA A 2 35.54 -20.70 18.41
C ALA A 2 35.51 -22.17 18.88
N ALA A 3 36.42 -22.59 19.77
CA ALA A 3 36.54 -23.97 20.22
C ALA A 3 35.31 -24.54 20.98
N PRO A 4 34.61 -23.81 21.87
CA PRO A 4 33.50 -24.40 22.63
C PRO A 4 32.23 -24.63 21.79
N LEU A 5 32.06 -23.89 20.70
CA LEU A 5 30.93 -24.08 19.75
C LEU A 5 31.11 -25.33 18.89
N ILE A 6 32.35 -25.66 18.52
CA ILE A 6 32.67 -26.85 17.74
C ILE A 6 32.44 -28.12 18.55
N ASP A 7 32.74 -28.09 19.86
CA ASP A 7 32.49 -29.23 20.75
C ASP A 7 30.99 -29.47 21.00
N SER A 8 30.20 -28.39 20.99
CA SER A 8 28.73 -28.45 21.10
C SER A 8 28.08 -29.02 19.85
N LEU A 9 28.62 -28.71 18.66
CA LEU A 9 28.12 -29.25 17.38
C LEU A 9 28.48 -30.73 17.15
N LYS A 10 29.59 -31.21 17.71
CA LYS A 10 29.99 -32.63 17.63
C LYS A 10 29.10 -33.57 18.46
N ARG A 11 28.37 -33.04 19.45
CA ARG A 11 27.43 -33.81 20.29
C ARG A 11 26.05 -33.98 19.66
N VAL A 12 25.76 -33.26 18.57
CA VAL A 12 24.52 -33.44 17.81
C VAL A 12 24.73 -34.60 16.84
N ARG A 13 24.42 -35.83 17.28
CA ARG A 13 24.25 -36.97 16.37
C ARG A 13 22.91 -36.79 15.65
N LEU A 14 22.96 -36.57 14.34
CA LEU A 14 21.79 -36.52 13.46
C LEU A 14 21.28 -37.95 13.15
N ASP A 15 21.11 -38.78 14.18
CA ASP A 15 20.71 -40.18 14.05
C ASP A 15 19.23 -40.43 14.38
N ASP A 16 18.38 -39.43 14.21
CA ASP A 16 16.92 -39.62 14.18
C ASP A 16 16.39 -39.31 12.80
N ARG A 17 16.73 -40.18 11.83
CA ARG A 17 15.85 -40.38 10.68
C ARG A 17 14.73 -41.31 11.17
N PRO A 18 13.49 -40.85 11.37
CA PRO A 18 12.41 -41.75 11.75
C PRO A 18 12.29 -42.83 10.68
N ARG A 19 12.60 -44.09 11.05
CA ARG A 19 12.30 -45.25 10.21
C ARG A 19 10.79 -45.28 10.06
N GLY A 20 10.29 -44.96 8.86
CA GLY A 20 8.86 -44.95 8.55
C GLY A 20 8.22 -43.57 8.36
N ALA A 21 8.97 -42.48 8.20
CA ALA A 21 8.38 -41.23 7.72
C ALA A 21 8.11 -41.30 6.21
N GLU A 22 6.99 -41.93 5.85
CA GLU A 22 6.28 -41.60 4.61
C GLU A 22 6.03 -40.09 4.63
N TYR A 23 6.66 -39.37 3.70
CA TYR A 23 6.37 -37.98 3.47
C TYR A 23 4.99 -37.89 2.83
N TYR A 24 3.93 -37.89 3.65
CA TYR A 24 2.61 -37.54 3.19
C TYR A 24 2.68 -36.10 2.66
N LEU A 25 2.64 -35.95 1.34
CA LEU A 25 2.36 -34.71 0.63
C LEU A 25 0.97 -34.24 1.03
N ARG A 26 0.89 -33.58 2.20
CA ARG A 26 -0.37 -33.27 2.89
C ARG A 26 -1.23 -32.19 2.23
N ASN A 27 -1.05 -31.91 0.94
CA ASN A 27 -1.69 -30.77 0.26
C ASN A 27 -2.37 -31.07 -1.08
N ILE A 28 -2.62 -32.33 -1.45
CA ILE A 28 -3.36 -32.63 -2.71
C ILE A 28 -4.80 -33.13 -2.46
N THR A 29 -5.18 -33.50 -1.24
CA THR A 29 -6.44 -34.23 -0.99
C THR A 29 -7.70 -33.39 -0.68
N GLU A 30 -7.68 -32.07 -0.80
CA GLU A 30 -8.83 -31.25 -0.34
C GLU A 30 -9.62 -30.52 -1.44
N THR A 31 -9.45 -30.94 -2.70
CA THR A 31 -10.39 -30.60 -3.79
C THR A 31 -10.77 -31.85 -4.55
N ALA A 32 -11.43 -32.79 -3.86
CA ALA A 32 -12.09 -33.91 -4.52
C ALA A 32 -13.59 -33.73 -4.33
N TYR A 33 -14.25 -33.29 -5.40
CA TYR A 33 -15.65 -33.62 -5.61
C TYR A 33 -15.72 -35.15 -5.72
N ASP A 34 -16.59 -35.79 -4.95
CA ASP A 34 -16.92 -37.22 -5.06
C ASP A 34 -17.38 -37.53 -6.49
N TYR A 35 -16.44 -37.95 -7.32
CA TYR A 35 -16.71 -38.74 -8.51
C TYR A 35 -15.88 -40.02 -8.33
N GLU A 36 -16.54 -41.12 -8.02
CA GLU A 36 -15.96 -42.45 -8.07
C GLU A 36 -15.68 -42.81 -9.52
N GLU A 37 -14.57 -42.30 -10.05
CA GLU A 37 -13.91 -42.88 -11.22
C GLU A 37 -12.70 -43.68 -10.71
N ASP A 38 -12.56 -44.92 -11.19
CA ASP A 38 -11.42 -45.81 -10.97
C ASP A 38 -10.11 -45.13 -11.41
N PHE A 39 -9.56 -44.26 -10.56
CA PHE A 39 -8.22 -43.71 -10.70
C PHE A 39 -7.24 -44.85 -10.42
N LYS A 40 -6.71 -45.46 -11.49
CA LYS A 40 -5.46 -46.19 -11.39
C LYS A 40 -4.43 -45.23 -10.78
N GLU A 41 -3.97 -45.53 -9.57
CA GLU A 41 -2.83 -44.85 -8.96
C GLU A 41 -1.62 -45.05 -9.88
N GLU A 42 -1.40 -44.11 -10.80
CA GLU A 42 -0.12 -43.99 -11.48
C GLU A 42 0.91 -43.64 -10.41
N GLU A 43 1.67 -44.64 -9.99
CA GLU A 43 2.74 -44.52 -9.02
C GLU A 43 3.83 -43.61 -9.62
N TYR A 44 3.75 -42.31 -9.33
CA TYR A 44 4.74 -41.36 -9.79
C TYR A 44 6.10 -41.70 -9.17
N PRO A 45 7.16 -41.88 -9.98
CA PRO A 45 8.46 -42.25 -9.46
C PRO A 45 8.96 -41.16 -8.50
N VAL A 46 9.24 -41.55 -7.25
CA VAL A 46 9.80 -40.64 -6.25
C VAL A 46 11.19 -40.21 -6.74
N PRO A 47 11.46 -38.90 -6.90
CA PRO A 47 12.74 -38.42 -7.38
C PRO A 47 13.88 -38.92 -6.48
N SER A 48 14.88 -39.57 -7.07
CA SER A 48 16.02 -40.13 -6.32
C SER A 48 16.95 -39.04 -5.75
N GLU A 49 16.91 -37.84 -6.31
CA GLU A 49 17.72 -36.69 -5.91
C GLU A 49 16.87 -35.48 -5.52
N PRO A 50 17.33 -34.67 -4.55
CA PRO A 50 16.67 -33.42 -4.22
C PRO A 50 16.70 -32.45 -5.41
N PHE A 51 15.62 -31.70 -5.58
CA PHE A 51 15.49 -30.72 -6.63
C PHE A 51 16.57 -29.63 -6.53
N ARG A 52 17.38 -29.48 -7.59
CA ARG A 52 18.45 -28.47 -7.67
C ARG A 52 17.86 -27.10 -7.97
N PHE A 53 17.41 -26.42 -6.93
CA PHE A 53 16.73 -25.13 -7.05
C PHE A 53 17.53 -24.07 -7.82
N PHE A 54 18.85 -24.03 -7.67
CA PHE A 54 19.71 -23.04 -8.32
C PHE A 54 20.04 -23.35 -9.79
N ASP A 55 19.70 -24.55 -10.28
CA ASP A 55 19.82 -24.88 -11.70
C ASP A 55 18.66 -24.27 -12.51
N LEU A 56 17.64 -23.74 -11.84
CA LEU A 56 16.57 -22.97 -12.47
C LEU A 56 17.07 -21.59 -12.95
N PRO A 57 16.63 -21.12 -14.13
CA PRO A 57 16.76 -19.73 -14.55
C PRO A 57 16.27 -18.75 -13.48
N ALA A 58 16.92 -17.58 -13.40
CA ALA A 58 16.65 -16.59 -12.38
C ALA A 58 15.18 -16.13 -12.37
N GLU A 59 14.55 -16.05 -13.54
CA GLU A 59 13.16 -15.65 -13.73
C GLU A 59 12.20 -16.61 -13.04
N LEU A 60 12.46 -17.93 -13.13
CA LEU A 60 11.67 -18.94 -12.46
C LEU A 60 11.87 -18.89 -10.95
N ARG A 61 13.11 -18.66 -10.50
CA ARG A 61 13.43 -18.50 -9.07
C ARG A 61 12.72 -17.28 -8.48
N LEU A 62 12.69 -16.15 -9.18
CA LEU A 62 11.93 -14.96 -8.78
C LEU A 62 10.42 -15.22 -8.67
N ARG A 63 9.84 -15.98 -9.61
CA ARG A 63 8.44 -16.42 -9.50
C ARG A 63 8.20 -17.28 -8.27
N ILE A 64 9.11 -18.21 -7.97
CA ILE A 64 9.02 -19.05 -6.77
C ILE A 64 9.13 -18.18 -5.50
N TYR A 65 10.01 -17.19 -5.47
CA TYR A 65 10.09 -16.24 -4.34
C TYR A 65 8.79 -15.44 -4.17
N ASP A 66 8.14 -15.00 -5.25
CA ASP A 66 6.83 -14.33 -5.17
C ASP A 66 5.79 -15.20 -4.49
N TYR A 67 5.69 -16.47 -4.88
CA TYR A 67 4.81 -17.43 -4.22
C TYR A 67 5.19 -17.67 -2.76
N ALA A 68 6.47 -17.92 -2.48
CA ALA A 68 6.96 -18.24 -1.14
C ALA A 68 6.76 -17.08 -0.16
N LEU A 69 6.98 -15.84 -0.60
CA LEU A 69 6.89 -14.64 0.23
C LEU A 69 5.45 -14.14 0.33
N PHE A 70 4.71 -14.07 -0.78
CA PHE A 70 3.47 -13.30 -0.87
C PHE A 70 2.19 -14.12 -1.05
N SER A 71 2.25 -15.45 -1.21
CA SER A 71 1.03 -16.25 -1.40
C SER A 71 0.08 -16.16 -0.18
N PRO A 72 -1.20 -15.83 -0.28
CA PRO A 72 -2.06 -15.75 0.91
C PRO A 72 -2.15 -17.11 1.62
N ARG A 73 -2.19 -17.11 2.97
CA ARG A 73 -2.61 -18.32 3.70
C ARG A 73 -4.07 -18.60 3.29
N ARG A 74 -4.37 -19.88 3.00
CA ARG A 74 -5.69 -20.46 2.69
C ARG A 74 -6.87 -19.62 3.24
N ASN A 75 -7.85 -19.30 2.39
CA ASN A 75 -9.11 -18.60 2.68
C ASN A 75 -9.12 -17.06 2.81
N LYS A 76 -8.14 -16.33 2.28
CA LYS A 76 -8.29 -14.87 2.07
C LYS A 76 -8.10 -14.49 0.62
N SER A 77 -9.08 -13.77 0.08
CA SER A 77 -9.11 -13.20 -1.27
C SER A 77 -7.77 -12.54 -1.64
N ARG A 78 -7.28 -12.80 -2.85
CA ARG A 78 -6.08 -12.20 -3.46
C ARG A 78 -6.25 -10.73 -3.84
N HIS A 79 -7.41 -10.13 -3.60
CA HIS A 79 -7.67 -8.75 -3.97
C HIS A 79 -7.23 -7.78 -2.88
N GLY A 80 -5.91 -7.58 -2.80
CA GLY A 80 -5.32 -6.38 -2.24
C GLY A 80 -4.49 -5.74 -3.33
N ASN A 81 -5.03 -4.71 -3.98
CA ASN A 81 -4.19 -3.77 -4.72
C ASN A 81 -3.10 -3.32 -3.73
N GLY A 82 -1.83 -3.33 -4.14
CA GLY A 82 -0.66 -3.05 -3.28
C GLY A 82 -0.59 -1.60 -2.76
N SER A 83 -1.68 -1.09 -2.20
CA SER A 83 -1.80 0.15 -1.47
C SER A 83 -1.85 -0.26 0.01
N ILE A 84 -0.82 0.08 0.77
CA ILE A 84 -0.81 -0.10 2.23
C ILE A 84 -1.34 1.21 2.86
N GLY A 85 -2.28 1.89 2.19
CA GLY A 85 -3.09 2.91 2.81
C GLY A 85 -3.80 2.32 4.03
N ALA A 86 -4.09 3.15 5.02
CA ALA A 86 -4.73 2.76 6.29
C ALA A 86 -6.14 2.15 6.17
N SER A 87 -6.55 1.77 4.97
CA SER A 87 -7.78 1.05 4.69
C SER A 87 -7.62 -0.42 5.05
N SER A 88 -8.43 -0.87 6.00
CA SER A 88 -8.61 -2.28 6.39
C SER A 88 -8.94 -3.23 5.23
N LYS A 89 -9.21 -2.69 4.04
CA LYS A 89 -9.58 -3.41 2.82
C LYS A 89 -8.40 -3.90 1.99
N ASN A 90 -7.17 -3.46 2.26
CA ASN A 90 -5.98 -3.95 1.56
C ASN A 90 -5.25 -4.96 2.46
N PRO A 91 -5.39 -6.28 2.25
CA PRO A 91 -4.63 -7.26 3.01
C PRO A 91 -3.13 -7.04 2.77
N LEU A 92 -2.37 -7.05 3.86
CA LEU A 92 -0.93 -6.84 3.82
C LEU A 92 -0.28 -7.85 2.85
N ARG A 93 0.57 -7.33 1.96
CA ARG A 93 1.61 -8.12 1.27
C ARG A 93 2.78 -8.47 2.20
N SER A 94 2.65 -8.37 3.52
CA SER A 94 3.76 -8.71 4.42
C SER A 94 3.85 -10.23 4.60
N PRO A 95 4.99 -10.85 4.26
CA PRO A 95 5.21 -12.26 4.54
C PRO A 95 5.08 -12.48 6.04
N LEU A 96 4.38 -13.54 6.40
CA LEU A 96 4.42 -14.06 7.75
C LEU A 96 5.87 -14.36 8.14
N SER A 97 6.20 -14.24 9.44
CA SER A 97 7.57 -14.41 9.95
C SER A 97 8.26 -15.69 9.45
N HIS A 98 7.52 -16.80 9.30
CA HIS A 98 8.04 -18.06 8.78
C HIS A 98 8.53 -17.99 7.32
N ARG A 99 8.08 -17.02 6.53
CA ARG A 99 8.46 -16.88 5.11
C ARG A 99 9.76 -16.11 4.94
N ILE A 100 10.03 -15.21 5.88
CA ILE A 100 11.30 -14.47 5.97
C ILE A 100 12.45 -15.43 6.30
N SER A 101 12.17 -16.64 6.80
CA SER A 101 13.18 -17.71 6.97
C SER A 101 13.91 -18.06 5.68
N LEU A 102 13.31 -17.81 4.51
CA LEU A 102 13.93 -18.02 3.20
C LEU A 102 15.23 -17.20 3.06
N PHE A 103 15.33 -16.05 3.73
CA PHE A 103 16.54 -15.23 3.75
C PHE A 103 17.71 -15.87 4.52
N LEU A 104 17.49 -16.97 5.24
CA LEU A 104 18.48 -17.64 6.07
C LEU A 104 19.05 -18.92 5.43
N VAL A 105 18.52 -19.34 4.28
CA VAL A 105 18.89 -20.62 3.65
C VAL A 105 20.30 -20.58 3.05
N SER A 106 20.59 -19.57 2.22
CA SER A 106 21.91 -19.39 1.60
C SER A 106 22.16 -17.93 1.24
N ARG A 107 23.41 -17.56 0.98
CA ARG A 107 23.77 -16.18 0.57
C ARG A 107 23.14 -15.79 -0.77
N GLN A 108 23.11 -16.71 -1.73
CA GLN A 108 22.50 -16.45 -3.03
C GLN A 108 20.99 -16.25 -2.92
N MET A 109 20.32 -17.14 -2.17
CA MET A 109 18.88 -17.03 -1.91
C MET A 109 18.54 -15.74 -1.16
N HIS A 110 19.36 -15.39 -0.16
CA HIS A 110 19.22 -14.14 0.58
C HIS A 110 19.24 -12.93 -0.35
N ASN A 111 20.24 -12.82 -1.21
CA ASN A 111 20.43 -11.65 -2.07
C ASN A 111 19.26 -11.48 -3.05
N GLU A 112 18.87 -12.55 -3.74
CA GLU A 112 17.79 -12.48 -4.73
C GLU A 112 16.43 -12.27 -4.09
N ALA A 113 16.13 -13.01 -3.02
CA ALA A 113 14.84 -12.91 -2.36
C ALA A 113 14.70 -11.58 -1.59
N ALA A 114 15.78 -11.07 -0.99
CA ALA A 114 15.73 -9.75 -0.36
C ALA A 114 15.52 -8.64 -1.40
N ASP A 115 16.26 -8.66 -2.52
CA ASP A 115 16.07 -7.66 -3.59
C ASP A 115 14.64 -7.68 -4.13
N PHE A 116 14.09 -8.88 -4.38
CA PHE A 116 12.71 -9.06 -4.81
C PHE A 116 11.70 -8.59 -3.75
N PHE A 117 11.94 -8.91 -2.49
CA PHE A 117 11.08 -8.54 -1.38
C PHE A 117 10.99 -7.02 -1.21
N TYR A 118 12.13 -6.33 -1.13
CA TYR A 118 12.18 -4.88 -0.92
C TYR A 118 11.72 -4.08 -2.13
N SER A 119 11.89 -4.61 -3.35
CA SER A 119 11.42 -3.95 -4.56
C SER A 119 9.90 -4.05 -4.75
N THR A 120 9.29 -5.15 -4.29
CA THR A 120 7.85 -5.41 -4.45
C THR A 120 7.00 -4.75 -3.37
N GLN A 121 7.53 -4.58 -2.16
CA GLN A 121 6.79 -3.98 -1.06
C GLN A 121 6.85 -2.45 -1.06
N ALA A 122 5.79 -1.83 -0.53
CA ALA A 122 5.77 -0.43 -0.19
C ALA A 122 6.10 -0.27 1.30
N PHE A 123 7.01 0.65 1.63
CA PHE A 123 7.39 0.94 3.01
C PHE A 123 6.93 2.35 3.42
N ARG A 124 6.41 2.45 4.64
CA ARG A 124 5.97 3.73 5.18
C ARG A 124 7.16 4.58 5.56
N ILE A 125 7.12 5.85 5.20
CA ILE A 125 8.14 6.83 5.55
C ILE A 125 8.11 7.10 7.06
N PHE A 126 6.92 7.33 7.61
CA PHE A 126 6.71 7.67 9.01
C PHE A 126 5.81 6.65 9.72
N PRO A 127 5.97 6.47 11.04
CA PRO A 127 5.05 5.68 11.82
C PRO A 127 3.72 6.41 11.96
N ILE A 128 2.63 5.64 11.86
CA ILE A 128 1.26 6.08 12.13
C ILE A 128 0.71 5.31 13.33
N GLN A 129 -0.35 5.82 13.94
CA GLN A 129 -1.04 5.18 15.07
C GLN A 129 -1.99 4.09 14.56
N ASP A 130 -1.46 3.03 13.95
CA ASP A 130 -2.23 1.87 13.54
C ASP A 130 -1.70 0.57 14.16
N TYR A 131 -2.49 -0.50 14.03
CA TYR A 131 -2.12 -1.82 14.54
C TYR A 131 -1.13 -2.57 13.62
N ASN A 132 -0.60 -1.91 12.59
CA ASN A 132 0.26 -2.56 11.62
C ASN A 132 1.71 -2.61 12.12
N ARG A 133 2.27 -3.82 12.16
CA ARG A 133 3.63 -4.08 12.63
C ARG A 133 4.70 -3.91 11.54
N MET A 134 4.35 -3.41 10.36
CA MET A 134 5.35 -3.21 9.31
C MET A 134 6.39 -2.15 9.71
N PRO A 135 7.69 -2.43 9.50
CA PRO A 135 8.73 -1.46 9.79
C PRO A 135 8.60 -0.27 8.84
N THR A 136 8.86 0.92 9.36
CA THR A 136 9.06 2.11 8.53
C THR A 136 10.43 2.04 7.86
N VAL A 137 10.64 2.89 6.85
CA VAL A 137 11.93 3.06 6.17
C VAL A 137 13.08 3.20 7.17
N ARG A 138 12.88 4.00 8.23
CA ARG A 138 13.89 4.22 9.28
C ARG A 138 14.28 2.96 10.04
N GLY A 139 13.38 1.98 10.14
CA GLY A 139 13.64 0.69 10.78
C GLY A 139 14.35 -0.31 9.89
N LEU A 140 14.53 -0.02 8.60
CA LEU A 140 15.17 -0.93 7.67
C LEU A 140 16.71 -0.81 7.72
N PRO A 141 17.45 -1.93 7.59
CA PRO A 141 18.88 -1.87 7.37
C PRO A 141 19.23 -1.10 6.09
N ARG A 142 20.19 -0.19 6.17
CA ARG A 142 20.62 0.67 5.05
C ARG A 142 21.00 -0.10 3.78
N LYS A 143 21.56 -1.31 3.92
CA LYS A 143 21.93 -2.18 2.79
C LYS A 143 20.77 -2.51 1.85
N TYR A 144 19.52 -2.43 2.31
CA TYR A 144 18.34 -2.75 1.51
C TYR A 144 17.64 -1.52 0.93
N LEU A 145 17.98 -0.31 1.38
CA LEU A 145 17.35 0.92 0.88
C LEU A 145 17.50 1.10 -0.64
N PRO A 146 18.65 0.76 -1.27
CA PRO A 146 18.78 0.83 -2.73
C PRO A 146 17.82 -0.09 -3.48
N SER A 147 17.33 -1.19 -2.87
CA SER A 147 16.40 -2.13 -3.50
C SER A 147 14.94 -1.67 -3.46
N ILE A 148 14.62 -0.64 -2.66
CA ILE A 148 13.24 -0.19 -2.47
C ILE A 148 12.75 0.51 -3.75
N GLY A 149 11.66 0.00 -4.31
CA GLY A 149 11.02 0.58 -5.51
C GLY A 149 9.89 1.56 -5.20
N THR A 150 9.20 1.35 -4.08
CA THR A 150 8.00 2.10 -3.68
C THR A 150 8.03 2.46 -2.20
N ILE A 151 7.67 3.71 -1.87
CA ILE A 151 7.45 4.16 -0.49
C ILE A 151 6.10 4.85 -0.37
N GLU A 152 5.63 4.96 0.87
CA GLU A 152 4.31 5.45 1.19
C GLU A 152 4.35 6.53 2.28
N LEU A 153 3.67 7.63 2.02
CA LEU A 153 3.38 8.71 2.95
C LEU A 153 1.89 8.67 3.26
N ILE A 154 1.54 8.44 4.52
CA ILE A 154 0.15 8.48 4.99
C ILE A 154 -0.04 9.80 5.74
N LEU A 155 -1.05 10.56 5.33
CA LEU A 155 -1.44 11.85 5.89
C LEU A 155 -2.83 11.73 6.50
N GLY A 156 -3.08 12.37 7.63
CA GLY A 156 -4.36 12.42 8.33
C GLY A 156 -4.24 12.01 9.79
N SER A 157 -3.36 11.07 10.13
CA SER A 157 -3.09 10.73 11.53
C SER A 157 -2.50 11.92 12.29
N SER A 158 -3.00 12.19 13.50
CA SER A 158 -2.50 13.27 14.37
C SER A 158 -2.50 14.66 13.71
N TRP A 159 -3.47 14.96 12.85
CA TRP A 159 -3.54 16.22 12.09
C TRP A 159 -3.64 17.49 12.96
N THR A 160 -4.16 17.37 14.18
CA THR A 160 -4.18 18.44 15.19
C THR A 160 -2.86 18.61 15.92
N SER A 161 -1.97 17.62 15.90
CA SER A 161 -0.64 17.71 16.52
C SER A 161 0.31 16.71 15.86
N PRO A 162 0.84 17.05 14.66
CA PRO A 162 1.67 16.12 13.91
C PRO A 162 2.88 15.66 14.74
N PRO A 163 3.25 14.37 14.70
CA PRO A 163 4.29 13.86 15.57
C PRO A 163 5.64 14.53 15.29
N ARG A 164 6.39 14.88 16.35
CA ARG A 164 7.72 15.49 16.21
C ARG A 164 8.73 14.62 15.44
N SER A 165 8.45 13.33 15.32
CA SER A 165 9.25 12.36 14.55
C SER A 165 9.07 12.50 13.04
N TRP A 166 8.02 13.20 12.57
CA TRP A 166 7.76 13.46 11.16
C TRP A 166 8.65 14.59 10.64
N LYS A 167 9.95 14.31 10.59
CA LYS A 167 10.98 15.23 10.11
C LYS A 167 11.81 14.53 9.05
N VAL A 168 11.94 15.17 7.90
CA VAL A 168 12.80 14.66 6.82
C VAL A 168 14.25 14.93 7.20
N SER A 169 14.95 13.89 7.66
CA SER A 169 16.37 13.96 8.02
C SER A 169 17.19 12.98 7.17
N ARG A 170 18.51 13.18 7.12
CA ARG A 170 19.42 12.25 6.40
C ARG A 170 19.32 10.81 6.91
N HIS A 171 18.93 10.62 8.18
CA HIS A 171 18.71 9.31 8.79
C HIS A 171 17.57 8.50 8.17
N LEU A 172 16.67 9.15 7.42
CA LEU A 172 15.61 8.49 6.70
C LEU A 172 16.13 7.74 5.46
N GLY A 173 17.35 8.05 4.99
CA GLY A 173 17.99 7.33 3.90
C GLY A 173 17.31 7.48 2.54
N LEU A 174 16.52 8.53 2.34
CA LEU A 174 15.81 8.80 1.07
C LEU A 174 16.79 8.88 -0.12
N GLU A 175 17.93 9.51 0.07
CA GLU A 175 18.99 9.65 -0.95
C GLU A 175 19.63 8.29 -1.32
N GLU A 176 19.59 7.31 -0.41
CA GLU A 176 20.16 5.97 -0.62
C GLU A 176 19.20 5.08 -1.46
N MET A 177 17.94 5.49 -1.66
CA MET A 177 16.94 4.74 -2.42
C MET A 177 17.04 4.94 -3.93
N THR A 178 18.12 4.46 -4.53
CA THR A 178 18.44 4.70 -5.94
C THR A 178 17.43 4.10 -6.93
N ARG A 179 16.78 2.97 -6.59
CA ARG A 179 15.75 2.32 -7.44
C ARG A 179 14.34 2.83 -7.20
N LEU A 180 14.13 3.77 -6.28
CA LEU A 180 12.79 4.30 -6.02
C LEU A 180 12.24 4.99 -7.27
N ARG A 181 11.01 4.64 -7.66
CA ARG A 181 10.31 5.24 -8.81
C ARG A 181 8.94 5.79 -8.48
N LEU A 182 8.32 5.30 -7.39
CA LEU A 182 6.95 5.61 -7.01
C LEU A 182 6.87 6.03 -5.53
N LEU A 183 6.28 7.21 -5.30
CA LEU A 183 5.88 7.69 -3.99
C LEU A 183 4.35 7.66 -3.92
N LYS A 184 3.81 6.87 -3.00
CA LYS A 184 2.37 6.85 -2.72
C LYS A 184 2.05 7.84 -1.61
N VAL A 185 1.08 8.71 -1.83
CA VAL A 185 0.56 9.64 -0.85
C VAL A 185 -0.89 9.29 -0.59
N PHE A 186 -1.17 8.76 0.60
CA PHE A 186 -2.51 8.38 1.02
C PHE A 186 -3.05 9.38 2.03
N ILE A 187 -4.23 9.95 1.76
CA ILE A 187 -4.89 10.89 2.67
C ILE A 187 -6.04 10.17 3.42
N GLU A 188 -5.91 10.04 4.73
CA GLU A 188 -6.95 9.49 5.60
C GLU A 188 -8.06 10.50 5.90
N VAL A 189 -7.68 11.76 6.15
CA VAL A 189 -8.60 12.84 6.55
C VAL A 189 -8.10 14.16 5.97
N ASP A 190 -9.02 14.93 5.38
CA ASP A 190 -8.80 16.33 5.03
C ASP A 190 -9.41 17.23 6.13
N PRO A 191 -8.59 17.80 7.03
CA PRO A 191 -9.10 18.66 8.07
C PRO A 191 -9.62 19.98 7.51
N SER A 192 -9.38 20.35 6.25
CA SER A 192 -9.92 21.60 5.69
C SER A 192 -11.45 21.59 5.53
N HIS A 193 -12.10 20.43 5.62
CA HIS A 193 -13.55 20.28 5.48
C HIS A 193 -14.34 20.88 6.67
N PRO A 194 -15.39 21.72 6.46
CA PRO A 194 -16.07 22.52 7.51
C PRO A 194 -16.44 21.78 8.79
N VAL A 195 -16.79 20.49 8.68
CA VAL A 195 -17.01 19.58 9.83
C VAL A 195 -15.89 19.68 10.87
N PHE A 196 -14.64 19.90 10.48
CA PHE A 196 -13.51 19.96 11.41
C PHE A 196 -13.21 21.35 12.00
N GLU A 197 -14.01 22.39 11.73
CA GLU A 197 -13.72 23.78 12.16
C GLU A 197 -13.48 23.90 13.67
N GLY A 198 -14.30 23.23 14.50
CA GLY A 198 -14.18 23.28 15.97
C GLY A 198 -12.98 22.52 16.54
N TRP A 199 -12.31 21.67 15.76
CA TRP A 199 -11.16 20.87 16.19
C TRP A 199 -9.85 21.31 15.56
N ARG A 200 -9.90 22.25 14.61
CA ARG A 200 -8.73 22.75 13.89
C ARG A 200 -7.93 23.74 14.71
N ILE A 201 -6.60 23.64 14.63
CA ILE A 201 -5.70 24.70 15.07
C ILE A 201 -5.88 25.94 14.20
N SER A 202 -5.86 25.76 12.89
CA SER A 202 -6.17 26.79 11.90
C SER A 202 -6.60 26.15 10.58
N THR A 203 -7.16 26.95 9.66
CA THR A 203 -7.66 26.49 8.36
C THR A 203 -6.58 25.83 7.50
N ASN A 204 -5.36 26.37 7.53
CA ASN A 204 -4.26 25.97 6.64
C ASN A 204 -3.14 25.21 7.34
N PHE A 205 -3.15 25.13 8.68
CA PHE A 205 -2.05 24.53 9.46
C PHE A 205 -1.61 23.17 8.92
N TYR A 206 -2.56 22.25 8.74
CA TYR A 206 -2.23 20.90 8.29
C TYR A 206 -1.87 20.84 6.80
N SER A 207 -2.50 21.66 5.96
CA SER A 207 -2.24 21.73 4.53
C SER A 207 -0.85 22.28 4.21
N GLU A 208 -0.40 23.27 4.98
CA GLU A 208 0.97 23.82 4.91
C GLU A 208 2.00 22.82 5.46
N PHE A 209 1.70 22.17 6.58
CA PHE A 209 2.55 21.13 7.15
C PHE A 209 2.76 19.97 6.16
N ALA A 210 1.67 19.44 5.59
CA ALA A 210 1.72 18.33 4.66
C ALA A 210 2.42 18.69 3.34
N GLY A 211 2.14 19.88 2.79
CA GLY A 211 2.83 20.39 1.60
C GLY A 211 4.34 20.55 1.84
N GLY A 212 4.72 21.21 2.94
CA GLY A 212 6.11 21.39 3.32
C GLY A 212 6.85 20.08 3.61
N LEU A 213 6.15 19.07 4.14
CA LEU A 213 6.68 17.72 4.36
C LEU A 213 6.91 17.00 3.02
N LEU A 214 5.93 17.04 2.11
CA LEU A 214 6.02 16.44 0.79
C LEU A 214 7.17 17.08 0.00
N ARG A 215 7.28 18.41 -0.01
CA ARG A 215 8.36 19.14 -0.67
C ARG A 215 9.75 18.64 -0.23
N GLN A 216 9.98 18.57 1.08
CA GLN A 216 11.25 18.07 1.63
C GLN A 216 11.55 16.62 1.24
N ILE A 217 10.53 15.77 1.10
CA ILE A 217 10.68 14.38 0.64
C ILE A 217 11.08 14.37 -0.84
N LEU A 218 10.37 15.14 -1.69
CA LEU A 218 10.59 15.18 -3.14
C LEU A 218 12.00 15.70 -3.48
N GLU A 219 12.51 16.69 -2.75
CA GLU A 219 13.87 17.23 -2.90
C GLU A 219 14.96 16.18 -2.67
N ARG A 220 14.72 15.20 -1.79
CA ARG A 220 15.70 14.16 -1.42
C ARG A 220 15.55 12.85 -2.19
N LEU A 221 14.66 12.81 -3.17
CA LEU A 221 14.40 11.64 -3.99
C LEU A 221 14.78 11.90 -5.45
N PRO A 222 16.07 11.74 -5.81
CA PRO A 222 16.59 12.16 -7.11
C PRO A 222 15.94 11.41 -8.28
N ASN A 223 15.67 10.11 -8.10
CA ASN A 223 15.20 9.24 -9.18
C ASN A 223 13.68 9.00 -9.18
N LEU A 224 12.93 9.74 -8.34
CA LEU A 224 11.49 9.60 -8.28
C LEU A 224 10.84 10.10 -9.58
N MET A 225 9.98 9.26 -10.16
CA MET A 225 9.27 9.57 -11.40
C MET A 225 7.81 9.92 -11.17
N HIS A 226 7.13 9.15 -10.31
CA HIS A 226 5.68 9.22 -10.15
C HIS A 226 5.30 9.49 -8.69
N VAL A 227 4.28 10.32 -8.50
CA VAL A 227 3.59 10.51 -7.22
C VAL A 227 2.16 10.03 -7.40
N GLU A 228 1.80 8.95 -6.71
CA GLU A 228 0.46 8.39 -6.70
C GLU A 228 -0.34 9.00 -5.55
N PHE A 229 -1.45 9.67 -5.84
CA PHE A 229 -2.36 10.20 -4.82
C PHE A 229 -3.60 9.34 -4.69
N ASP A 230 -3.93 9.00 -3.45
CA ASP A 230 -5.15 8.27 -3.10
C ASP A 230 -5.66 8.72 -1.73
N GLY A 231 -6.87 8.33 -1.34
CA GLY A 231 -7.39 8.70 -0.04
C GLY A 231 -8.71 8.06 0.34
N ASN A 232 -9.16 8.38 1.56
CA ASN A 232 -10.47 7.99 2.05
C ASN A 232 -11.60 8.72 1.29
N PRO A 233 -12.81 8.15 1.27
CA PRO A 233 -13.95 8.75 0.55
C PRO A 233 -14.30 10.17 0.98
N SER A 234 -13.99 10.54 2.22
CA SER A 234 -14.22 11.88 2.79
C SER A 234 -13.26 12.95 2.26
N VAL A 235 -12.17 12.55 1.58
CA VAL A 235 -11.20 13.48 1.01
C VAL A 235 -11.72 13.97 -0.34
N MET A 236 -11.78 15.30 -0.49
CA MET A 236 -12.17 15.96 -1.73
C MET A 236 -10.94 16.22 -2.59
N LYS A 237 -11.05 15.98 -3.91
CA LYS A 237 -9.93 16.20 -4.84
C LYS A 237 -9.58 17.67 -4.92
N ASN A 238 -10.59 18.53 -4.86
CA ASN A 238 -10.47 19.98 -4.88
C ASN A 238 -10.28 20.63 -3.49
N GLY A 239 -10.09 19.81 -2.45
CA GLY A 239 -9.82 20.27 -1.08
C GLY A 239 -8.50 21.05 -0.97
N ALA A 240 -8.39 21.90 0.05
CA ALA A 240 -7.20 22.75 0.23
C ALA A 240 -5.93 21.92 0.47
N LEU A 241 -6.04 20.81 1.21
CA LEU A 241 -4.94 19.87 1.41
C LEU A 241 -4.48 19.25 0.08
N MET A 242 -5.41 18.71 -0.71
CA MET A 242 -5.07 18.09 -2.00
C MET A 242 -4.47 19.09 -2.99
N LYS A 243 -5.01 20.31 -3.08
CA LYS A 243 -4.46 21.38 -3.91
C LYS A 243 -3.01 21.71 -3.55
N SER A 244 -2.71 21.84 -2.25
CA SER A 244 -1.35 22.05 -1.73
C SER A 244 -0.41 20.92 -2.17
N LEU A 245 -0.80 19.66 -1.97
CA LEU A 245 0.02 18.50 -2.33
C LEU A 245 0.25 18.37 -3.85
N LEU A 246 -0.78 18.63 -4.66
CA LEU A 246 -0.67 18.60 -6.13
C LEU A 246 0.23 19.72 -6.63
N GLN A 247 0.17 20.90 -6.01
CA GLN A 247 1.05 22.02 -6.35
C GLN A 247 2.52 21.65 -6.08
N GLU A 248 2.83 21.07 -4.92
CA GLU A 248 4.20 20.66 -4.57
C GLU A 248 4.72 19.54 -5.50
N ALA A 249 3.88 18.57 -5.85
CA ALA A 249 4.25 17.51 -6.80
C ALA A 249 4.54 18.06 -8.21
N ARG A 250 3.73 19.01 -8.68
CA ARG A 250 3.92 19.70 -9.97
C ARG A 250 5.16 20.59 -9.95
N ALA A 251 5.40 21.31 -8.86
CA ALA A 251 6.58 22.15 -8.69
C ALA A 251 7.88 21.32 -8.74
N ALA A 252 7.85 20.10 -8.20
CA ALA A 252 8.95 19.15 -8.28
C ALA A 252 9.06 18.42 -9.65
N GLY A 253 8.21 18.75 -10.62
CA GLY A 253 8.22 18.17 -11.96
C GLY A 253 7.86 16.67 -12.01
N LYS A 254 7.13 16.16 -11.01
CA LYS A 254 6.80 14.73 -10.92
C LYS A 254 5.49 14.43 -11.65
N LYS A 255 5.40 13.23 -12.24
CA LYS A 255 4.17 12.76 -12.88
C LYS A 255 3.16 12.36 -11.83
N ILE A 256 1.95 12.89 -11.91
CA ILE A 256 0.86 12.57 -10.99
C ILE A 256 0.12 11.35 -11.52
N VAL A 257 -0.15 10.39 -10.63
CA VAL A 257 -0.94 9.19 -10.89
C VAL A 257 -2.03 9.08 -9.83
N TRP A 258 -3.17 8.51 -10.15
CA TRP A 258 -4.28 8.34 -9.21
C TRP A 258 -4.35 6.90 -8.71
N GLY A 259 -4.53 6.75 -7.40
CA GLY A 259 -4.68 5.45 -6.77
C GLY A 259 -6.06 4.83 -6.99
N PRO A 260 -6.18 3.49 -6.81
CA PRO A 260 -7.38 2.75 -7.14
C PRO A 260 -8.52 2.92 -6.11
N GLN A 261 -8.26 3.38 -4.89
CA GLN A 261 -9.27 3.38 -3.83
C GLN A 261 -10.30 4.48 -4.03
N ARG A 262 -9.87 5.72 -4.27
CA ARG A 262 -10.79 6.83 -4.53
C ARG A 262 -11.31 6.86 -5.97
N ARG A 263 -10.58 6.21 -6.89
CA ARG A 263 -10.85 6.18 -8.34
C ARG A 263 -10.89 7.57 -8.97
N TRP A 264 -10.04 8.48 -8.48
CA TRP A 264 -9.89 9.79 -9.11
C TRP A 264 -9.37 9.64 -10.53
N THR A 265 -9.87 10.48 -11.42
CA THR A 265 -9.42 10.59 -12.81
C THR A 265 -9.09 12.03 -13.14
N ASP A 266 -8.26 12.27 -14.16
CA ASP A 266 -7.94 13.63 -14.61
C ASP A 266 -9.17 14.41 -15.11
N TYR A 267 -10.28 13.70 -15.42
CA TYR A 267 -11.53 14.24 -15.97
C TYR A 267 -12.61 14.51 -14.91
N ASP A 268 -12.33 14.27 -13.63
CA ASP A 268 -13.30 14.57 -12.57
C ASP A 268 -13.45 16.10 -12.41
N GLU A 269 -14.38 16.70 -13.14
CA GLU A 269 -14.88 18.08 -12.91
C GLU A 269 -15.93 18.13 -11.77
N GLU A 270 -16.36 16.98 -11.24
CA GLU A 270 -17.54 16.89 -10.37
C GLU A 270 -17.20 16.53 -8.90
N ASP A 271 -16.82 17.54 -8.11
CA ASP A 271 -16.92 17.45 -6.64
C ASP A 271 -18.21 18.10 -6.09
N MET A 272 -19.03 18.75 -6.94
CA MET A 272 -20.31 19.37 -6.56
C MET A 272 -21.43 18.34 -6.23
N VAL A 273 -21.27 17.08 -6.65
CA VAL A 273 -22.26 16.01 -6.42
C VAL A 273 -22.00 15.25 -5.12
N ALA A 274 -20.73 15.11 -4.71
CA ALA A 274 -20.36 14.42 -3.48
C ALA A 274 -20.84 15.18 -2.21
N GLU A 275 -20.89 16.51 -2.27
CA GLU A 275 -21.46 17.37 -1.24
C GLU A 275 -22.97 17.08 -1.03
N ARG A 276 -23.65 16.59 -2.07
CA ARG A 276 -25.12 16.38 -2.08
C ARG A 276 -25.55 14.97 -1.72
N MET A 277 -24.75 13.94 -2.05
CA MET A 277 -25.17 12.53 -1.88
C MET A 277 -24.72 11.88 -0.57
N VAL A 278 -23.61 12.30 0.04
CA VAL A 278 -23.07 11.58 1.22
C VAL A 278 -23.78 11.98 2.53
N TYR A 279 -24.42 13.15 2.61
CA TYR A 279 -24.93 13.68 3.90
C TYR A 279 -26.40 14.11 3.96
N GLY A 280 -27.22 13.83 2.94
CA GLY A 280 -28.68 14.04 3.05
C GLY A 280 -29.14 15.47 3.37
N LEU A 281 -28.30 16.49 3.16
CA LEU A 281 -28.67 17.89 3.37
C LEU A 281 -29.49 18.38 2.18
N SER A 282 -30.81 18.20 2.27
CA SER A 282 -31.77 18.80 1.35
C SER A 282 -31.86 20.30 1.59
N PHE A 283 -31.12 21.11 0.83
CA PHE A 283 -31.46 22.52 0.69
C PHE A 283 -32.85 22.63 0.05
N ARG A 284 -33.83 23.11 0.83
CA ARG A 284 -35.13 23.54 0.30
C ARG A 284 -34.87 24.52 -0.83
N LYS A 285 -35.43 24.25 -2.02
CA LYS A 285 -35.38 25.17 -3.15
C LYS A 285 -35.85 26.56 -2.67
N PRO A 286 -35.16 27.66 -3.02
CA PRO A 286 -35.70 28.99 -2.79
C PRO A 286 -37.04 29.08 -3.52
N GLN A 287 -38.06 29.57 -2.81
CA GLN A 287 -39.38 29.79 -3.39
C GLN A 287 -39.23 30.71 -4.59
N THR A 288 -39.55 30.21 -5.78
CA THR A 288 -39.67 31.02 -6.98
C THR A 288 -40.78 32.03 -6.73
N ALA A 289 -40.39 33.31 -6.63
CA ALA A 289 -41.33 34.42 -6.59
C ALA A 289 -42.22 34.33 -7.84
N LYS A 290 -43.53 34.14 -7.62
CA LYS A 290 -44.54 34.16 -8.67
C LYS A 290 -44.58 35.58 -9.25
N PHE A 291 -44.00 35.78 -10.42
CA PHE A 291 -44.32 36.93 -11.26
C PHE A 291 -45.78 36.82 -11.65
N THR A 292 -46.61 37.72 -11.13
CA THR A 292 -48.00 37.88 -11.54
C THR A 292 -48.03 38.81 -12.76
N THR A 293 -48.15 38.23 -13.94
CA THR A 293 -48.44 38.97 -15.16
C THR A 293 -49.91 39.40 -15.13
N LYS A 294 -50.16 40.68 -14.83
CA LYS A 294 -51.46 41.31 -15.10
C LYS A 294 -51.61 41.47 -16.61
N SER A 295 -52.48 40.68 -17.21
CA SER A 295 -52.98 40.87 -18.57
C SER A 295 -53.90 42.10 -18.61
N SER A 296 -53.45 43.17 -19.24
CA SER A 296 -54.30 44.31 -19.64
C SER A 296 -54.77 44.05 -21.06
N SER A 297 -55.98 43.55 -21.22
CA SER A 297 -56.69 43.51 -22.51
C SER A 297 -57.33 44.87 -22.76
N LEU A 298 -56.80 45.59 -23.74
CA LEU A 298 -57.48 46.65 -24.47
C LEU A 298 -57.58 46.16 -25.91
N VAL A 299 -58.80 46.12 -26.46
CA VAL A 299 -59.16 46.61 -27.80
C VAL A 299 -60.63 46.20 -28.12
N GLU A 300 -61.40 47.26 -28.39
CA GLU A 300 -62.59 47.38 -29.27
C GLU A 300 -63.95 46.77 -28.90
N GLU A 301 -64.84 47.67 -28.47
CA GLU A 301 -66.30 47.58 -28.69
C GLU A 301 -66.67 47.99 -30.12
N VAL A 302 -67.45 47.14 -30.77
CA VAL A 302 -68.27 47.47 -31.94
C VAL A 302 -69.73 47.30 -31.53
N LYS A 303 -70.44 48.41 -31.31
CA LYS A 303 -71.82 48.68 -31.78
C LYS A 303 -72.30 50.05 -31.33
#